data_AF-A0A126WWA7-F1
#
_entry.id   AF-A0A126WWA7-F1
#
_cell.length_a   1.000
_cell.length_b   1.000
_cell.length_c   1.000
_cell.angle_alpha   90.00
_cell.angle_beta   90.00
_cell.angle_gamma   90.00
#
_symmetry.space_group_name_H-M   'P 1'
#
loop_
_entity.id
_entity.type
_entity.pdbx_description
1 polymer ?
#
loop_
_entity_poly.entity_id
_entity_poly.type
_entity_poly.pdbx_seq_one_letter_code
_entity_poly.pdbx_strand_id
1 'polypeptide(L)'
;MSFIKADTINELINHQHFPTLCLVTVTFLFARFLFLREDNKDDDKAIRTFISQKKLCPKDQIVVDMLGMNENKNVCYLVTDPDLDDNPIVFTSEGFCKYTGYEKNEIEGRNCRFLQGAGTDPKDISLIRDAIRKEIDVNVCIQNYCKNGKPFMNQFFMCPLRDENKKLAYFLGVQVVVPKKAPGQQQENPGWIYTMGNHE
;
A
#
# COMPACT_ATOMS: atom_id res chain seq x y z
N MET A 1 -6.36 -15.94 21.70
CA MET A 1 -5.98 -14.59 21.21
C MET A 1 -7.25 -13.93 20.72
N SER A 2 -7.64 -12.85 21.37
CA SER A 2 -8.91 -12.15 21.16
C SER A 2 -8.92 -11.49 19.78
N PHE A 3 -9.80 -11.99 18.90
CA PHE A 3 -10.12 -11.32 17.64
C PHE A 3 -10.73 -9.95 17.96
N ILE A 4 -10.21 -8.89 17.34
CA ILE A 4 -10.92 -7.61 17.30
C ILE A 4 -12.13 -7.83 16.39
N LYS A 5 -13.34 -7.82 16.97
CA LYS A 5 -14.58 -7.99 16.21
C LYS A 5 -14.66 -6.90 15.13
N ALA A 6 -15.16 -7.24 13.95
CA ALA A 6 -15.37 -6.30 12.83
C ALA A 6 -16.12 -5.03 13.26
N ASP A 7 -17.00 -5.15 14.25
CA ASP A 7 -17.73 -4.03 14.86
C ASP A 7 -16.81 -2.97 15.49
N THR A 8 -15.69 -3.40 16.09
CA THR A 8 -14.68 -2.51 16.69
C THR A 8 -13.94 -1.69 15.63
N ILE A 9 -13.72 -2.25 14.44
CA ILE A 9 -13.08 -1.54 13.32
C ILE A 9 -14.03 -0.45 12.79
N ASN A 10 -15.32 -0.77 12.67
CA ASN A 10 -16.35 0.19 12.28
C ASN A 10 -16.53 1.30 13.33
N GLU A 11 -16.46 0.99 14.62
CA GLU A 11 -16.50 1.99 15.69
C GLU A 11 -15.25 2.89 15.70
N LEU A 12 -14.06 2.34 15.44
CA LEU A 12 -12.82 3.12 15.30
C LEU A 12 -12.89 4.09 14.12
N ILE A 13 -13.38 3.63 12.96
CA ILE A 13 -13.57 4.46 11.75
C ILE A 13 -14.52 5.64 12.01
N ASN A 14 -15.56 5.45 12.83
CA ASN A 14 -16.60 6.45 13.06
C ASN A 14 -16.30 7.44 14.21
N HIS A 15 -15.53 7.03 15.23
CA HIS A 15 -15.33 7.86 16.44
C HIS A 15 -14.07 8.74 16.43
N GLN A 16 -13.10 8.46 15.57
CA GLN A 16 -11.96 9.36 15.37
C GLN A 16 -12.13 9.99 14.00
N HIS A 17 -12.10 11.32 13.91
CA HIS A 17 -11.99 12.04 12.64
C HIS A 17 -10.67 11.66 11.95
N PHE A 18 -10.62 10.48 11.36
CA PHE A 18 -9.54 10.06 10.50
C PHE A 18 -9.67 10.87 9.20
N PRO A 19 -8.59 11.47 8.69
CA PRO A 19 -8.50 11.81 7.28
C PRO A 19 -8.20 10.48 6.55
N THR A 20 -9.24 9.68 6.31
CA THR A 20 -9.18 8.20 6.33
C THR A 20 -8.82 7.51 5.03
N LEU A 21 -8.13 8.13 4.06
CA LEU A 21 -7.95 7.45 2.77
C LEU A 21 -7.11 6.16 2.90
N CYS A 22 -6.05 6.18 3.72
CA CYS A 22 -5.24 5.00 3.98
C CYS A 22 -5.99 3.90 4.74
N LEU A 23 -6.64 4.22 5.86
CA LEU A 23 -7.33 3.23 6.67
C LEU A 23 -8.51 2.61 5.90
N VAL A 24 -9.28 3.43 5.17
CA VAL A 24 -10.32 2.94 4.25
C VAL A 24 -9.72 2.01 3.20
N THR A 25 -8.63 2.42 2.55
CA THR A 25 -7.93 1.57 1.55
C THR A 25 -7.51 0.22 2.14
N VAL A 26 -6.86 0.22 3.30
CA VAL A 26 -6.35 -0.99 3.94
C VAL A 26 -7.51 -1.87 4.43
N THR A 27 -8.56 -1.30 5.00
CA THR A 27 -9.76 -2.05 5.41
C THR A 27 -10.50 -2.66 4.20
N PHE A 28 -10.63 -1.94 3.08
CA PHE A 28 -11.27 -2.49 1.87
C PHE A 28 -10.43 -3.58 1.20
N LEU A 29 -9.10 -3.42 1.15
CA LEU A 29 -8.21 -4.47 0.66
C LEU A 29 -8.30 -5.72 1.52
N PHE A 30 -8.35 -5.55 2.84
CA PHE A 30 -8.55 -6.63 3.79
C PHE A 30 -9.90 -7.33 3.58
N ALA A 31 -11.00 -6.57 3.48
CA ALA A 31 -12.34 -7.13 3.26
C ALA A 31 -12.46 -7.88 1.92
N ARG A 32 -11.89 -7.33 0.84
CA ARG A 32 -11.87 -7.99 -0.48
C ARG A 32 -11.04 -9.26 -0.46
N PHE A 33 -9.93 -9.26 0.27
CA PHE A 33 -9.09 -10.44 0.43
C PHE A 33 -9.80 -11.56 1.20
N LEU A 34 -10.50 -11.22 2.31
CA LEU A 34 -11.35 -12.16 3.04
C LEU A 34 -12.45 -12.78 2.14
N PHE A 35 -12.95 -12.03 1.16
CA PHE A 35 -14.04 -12.46 0.27
C PHE A 35 -13.57 -13.27 -0.95
N LEU A 36 -12.34 -13.05 -1.44
CA LEU A 36 -11.74 -13.76 -2.59
C LEU A 36 -10.96 -15.02 -2.19
N ARG A 37 -11.33 -15.62 -1.06
CA ARG A 37 -10.72 -16.82 -0.50
C ARG A 37 -10.84 -18.01 -1.47
N GLU A 38 -9.74 -18.39 -2.11
CA GLU A 38 -9.51 -19.78 -2.51
C GLU A 38 -8.61 -20.42 -1.45
N ASP A 39 -9.07 -21.53 -0.86
CA ASP A 39 -8.37 -22.30 0.16
C ASP A 39 -7.08 -22.93 -0.42
N ASN A 40 -6.01 -22.15 -0.54
CA ASN A 40 -4.69 -22.69 -0.85
C ASN A 40 -4.02 -23.19 0.43
N LYS A 41 -3.97 -24.52 0.58
CA LYS A 41 -3.29 -25.24 1.66
C LYS A 41 -1.77 -25.27 1.46
N ASP A 42 -1.15 -24.12 1.19
CA ASP A 42 0.31 -24.04 1.01
C ASP A 42 1.00 -23.24 2.13
N ASP A 43 1.86 -24.00 2.82
CA ASP A 43 2.89 -23.68 3.80
C ASP A 43 2.54 -22.82 5.03
N ASP A 44 2.69 -23.49 6.18
CA ASP A 44 2.70 -23.02 7.58
C ASP A 44 3.88 -22.06 7.89
N LYS A 45 4.46 -21.44 6.86
CA LYS A 45 5.58 -20.51 6.99
C LYS A 45 5.05 -19.17 7.49
N ALA A 46 5.59 -18.72 8.63
CA ALA A 46 5.28 -17.42 9.20
C ALA A 46 5.50 -16.31 8.16
N ILE A 47 4.46 -15.50 7.94
CA ILE A 47 4.50 -14.40 6.99
C ILE A 47 5.37 -13.31 7.58
N ARG A 48 6.32 -12.84 6.78
CA ARG A 48 7.15 -11.71 7.19
C ARG A 48 6.29 -10.45 7.27
N THR A 49 6.32 -9.81 8.43
CA THR A 49 5.65 -8.53 8.68
C THR A 49 6.66 -7.39 8.78
N PHE A 50 6.20 -6.17 8.51
CA PHE A 50 7.01 -4.98 8.75
C PHE A 50 7.06 -4.71 10.26
N ILE A 51 8.27 -4.64 10.81
CA ILE A 51 8.52 -4.21 12.19
C ILE A 51 9.18 -2.85 12.12
N SER A 52 8.44 -1.82 12.55
CA SER A 52 8.93 -0.46 12.55
C SER A 52 10.07 -0.28 13.56
N GLN A 53 11.17 0.35 13.15
CA GLN A 53 12.26 0.74 14.05
C GLN A 53 11.97 2.08 14.74
N LYS A 54 11.12 2.91 14.12
CA LYS A 54 10.64 4.19 14.68
C LYS A 54 9.31 3.95 15.40
N LYS A 55 9.06 4.65 16.51
CA LYS A 55 7.79 4.53 17.23
C LYS A 55 6.70 5.33 16.51
N LEU A 56 5.82 4.61 15.79
CA LEU A 56 4.71 5.21 15.06
C LEU A 56 3.63 5.72 16.01
N CYS A 57 2.90 6.75 15.58
CA CYS A 57 1.70 7.14 16.30
C CYS A 57 0.64 6.01 16.23
N PRO A 58 -0.26 5.92 17.23
CA PRO A 58 -1.19 4.78 17.33
C PRO A 58 -2.02 4.51 16.07
N LYS A 59 -2.46 5.58 15.39
CA LYS A 59 -3.26 5.46 14.16
C LYS A 59 -2.49 4.77 13.01
N ASP A 60 -1.20 5.07 12.87
CA ASP A 60 -0.39 4.59 11.74
C ASP A 60 0.20 3.22 12.06
N GLN A 61 0.40 2.91 13.35
CA GLN A 61 0.74 1.56 13.80
C GLN A 61 -0.39 0.57 13.46
N ILE A 62 -1.66 0.94 13.67
CA ILE A 62 -2.82 0.10 13.32
C ILE A 62 -2.82 -0.26 11.84
N VAL A 63 -2.51 0.70 10.96
CA VAL A 63 -2.45 0.47 9.50
C VAL A 63 -1.39 -0.58 9.16
N VAL A 64 -0.19 -0.46 9.74
CA VAL A 64 0.91 -1.42 9.54
C VAL A 64 0.53 -2.80 10.05
N ASP A 65 -0.04 -2.88 11.25
CA ASP A 65 -0.44 -4.13 11.88
C ASP A 65 -1.52 -4.85 11.06
N MET A 66 -2.50 -4.12 10.53
CA MET A 66 -3.54 -4.67 9.63
C MET A 66 -2.93 -5.30 8.37
N LEU A 67 -1.96 -4.64 7.74
CA LEU A 67 -1.27 -5.19 6.55
C LEU A 67 -0.39 -6.40 6.88
N GLY A 68 0.16 -6.46 8.10
CA GLY A 68 0.97 -7.57 8.60
C GLY A 68 0.17 -8.80 9.06
N MET A 69 -1.16 -8.76 9.10
CA MET A 69 -1.95 -9.91 9.56
C MET A 69 -1.74 -11.14 8.67
N ASN A 70 -1.62 -12.33 9.28
CA ASN A 70 -1.24 -13.60 8.63
C ASN A 70 -2.16 -14.06 7.48
N GLU A 71 -3.30 -13.41 7.28
CA GLU A 71 -4.19 -13.75 6.18
C GLU A 71 -3.71 -13.05 4.89
N ASN A 72 -2.97 -11.95 4.96
CA ASN A 72 -2.68 -11.05 3.83
C ASN A 72 -1.48 -11.45 2.93
N LYS A 73 -1.23 -12.74 2.69
CA LYS A 73 -0.08 -13.23 1.88
C LYS A 73 0.01 -12.60 0.48
N ASN A 74 -1.12 -12.18 -0.09
CA ASN A 74 -1.18 -11.66 -1.46
C ASN A 74 -1.24 -10.12 -1.52
N VAL A 75 -1.26 -9.42 -0.38
CA VAL A 75 -1.26 -7.96 -0.39
C VAL A 75 0.12 -7.47 -0.83
N CYS A 76 0.14 -6.65 -1.88
CA CYS A 76 1.35 -6.02 -2.39
C CYS A 76 1.52 -4.68 -1.69
N TYR A 77 2.51 -4.58 -0.80
CA TYR A 77 2.86 -3.33 -0.16
C TYR A 77 4.35 -3.27 0.16
N LEU A 78 4.84 -2.06 0.33
CA LEU A 78 6.22 -1.77 0.68
C LEU A 78 6.31 -0.51 1.53
N VAL A 79 7.37 -0.44 2.33
CA VAL A 79 7.64 0.69 3.23
C VAL A 79 8.99 1.28 2.84
N THR A 80 9.06 2.60 2.70
CA THR A 80 10.29 3.32 2.40
C THR A 80 10.66 4.27 3.54
N ASP A 81 11.95 4.52 3.73
CA ASP A 81 12.45 5.41 4.77
C ASP A 81 13.02 6.71 4.17
N PRO A 82 12.32 7.86 4.32
CA PRO A 82 12.76 9.12 3.75
C PRO A 82 13.95 9.76 4.48
N ASP A 83 14.35 9.25 5.65
CA ASP A 83 15.55 9.73 6.37
C ASP A 83 16.85 9.15 5.77
N LEU A 84 16.75 8.14 4.91
CA LEU A 84 17.88 7.53 4.21
C LEU A 84 18.01 8.11 2.79
N ASP A 85 19.24 8.09 2.27
CA ASP A 85 19.53 8.61 0.94
C ASP A 85 18.67 7.92 -0.14
N ASP A 86 18.06 8.74 -1.00
CA ASP A 86 17.17 8.31 -2.10
C ASP A 86 15.82 7.65 -1.70
N ASN A 87 15.40 7.77 -0.43
CA ASN A 87 14.16 7.19 0.10
C ASN A 87 14.00 5.70 -0.28
N PRO A 88 14.92 4.83 0.18
CA PRO A 88 14.96 3.44 -0.21
C PRO A 88 13.85 2.63 0.46
N ILE A 89 13.47 1.52 -0.19
CA ILE A 89 12.57 0.53 0.39
C ILE A 89 13.29 -0.16 1.55
N VAL A 90 12.70 -0.09 2.75
CA VAL A 90 13.18 -0.78 3.96
C VAL A 90 12.40 -2.07 4.22
N PHE A 91 11.25 -2.24 3.56
CA PHE A 91 10.45 -3.46 3.62
C PHE A 91 9.65 -3.69 2.35
N THR A 92 9.59 -4.93 1.91
CA THR A 92 8.63 -5.41 0.89
C THR A 92 7.84 -6.61 1.39
N SER A 93 6.55 -6.66 1.02
CA SER A 93 5.69 -7.81 1.28
C SER A 93 6.01 -8.98 0.35
N GLU A 94 5.65 -10.21 0.77
CA GLU A 94 5.78 -11.40 -0.08
C GLU A 94 4.88 -11.32 -1.32
N GLY A 95 3.67 -10.78 -1.18
CA GLY A 95 2.75 -10.58 -2.30
C GLY A 95 3.37 -9.73 -3.41
N PHE A 96 4.07 -8.66 -3.03
CA PHE A 96 4.76 -7.80 -3.98
C PHE A 96 5.89 -8.54 -4.71
N CYS A 97 6.72 -9.30 -3.98
CA CYS A 97 7.79 -10.11 -4.59
C CYS A 97 7.22 -11.14 -5.57
N LYS A 98 6.19 -11.89 -5.15
CA LYS A 98 5.53 -12.91 -5.97
C LYS A 98 4.96 -12.32 -7.26
N TYR A 99 4.29 -11.17 -7.17
CA TYR A 99 3.66 -10.56 -8.34
C TYR A 99 4.69 -9.96 -9.31
N THR A 100 5.68 -9.25 -8.80
CA THR A 100 6.66 -8.52 -9.64
C THR A 100 7.79 -9.42 -10.14
N GLY A 101 8.01 -10.56 -9.48
CA GLY A 101 9.09 -11.52 -9.78
C GLY A 101 10.46 -11.06 -9.30
N TYR A 102 10.54 -10.00 -8.49
CA TYR A 102 11.77 -9.56 -7.85
C TYR A 102 11.96 -10.26 -6.51
N GLU A 103 13.21 -10.59 -6.20
CA GLU A 103 13.59 -11.08 -4.89
C GLU A 103 13.75 -9.93 -3.92
N LYS A 104 13.55 -10.21 -2.62
CA LYS A 104 13.64 -9.20 -1.55
C LYS A 104 14.96 -8.41 -1.59
N ASN A 105 16.08 -9.12 -1.76
CA ASN A 105 17.43 -8.52 -1.80
C ASN A 105 17.67 -7.65 -3.05
N GLU A 106 16.83 -7.77 -4.08
CA GLU A 106 16.86 -6.92 -5.26
C GLU A 106 16.00 -5.66 -5.11
N ILE A 107 15.12 -5.63 -4.10
CA ILE A 107 14.15 -4.56 -3.83
C ILE A 107 14.62 -3.68 -2.65
N GLU A 108 14.90 -4.28 -1.50
CA GLU A 108 15.23 -3.55 -0.28
C GLU A 108 16.59 -2.84 -0.41
N GLY A 109 16.65 -1.59 0.03
CA GLY A 109 17.79 -0.70 -0.16
C GLY A 109 17.77 0.11 -1.45
N ARG A 110 16.72 -0.02 -2.29
CA ARG A 110 16.58 0.72 -3.54
C ARG A 110 15.29 1.53 -3.56
N ASN A 111 15.27 2.60 -4.34
CA ASN A 111 14.04 3.34 -4.62
C ASN A 111 13.10 2.56 -5.57
N CYS A 112 11.78 2.64 -5.35
CA CYS A 112 10.75 1.94 -6.12
C CYS A 112 10.71 2.25 -7.64
N ARG A 113 11.45 3.26 -8.12
CA ARG A 113 11.45 3.66 -9.54
C ARG A 113 11.91 2.56 -10.51
N PHE A 114 12.51 1.47 -10.03
CA PHE A 114 12.87 0.31 -10.87
C PHE A 114 11.65 -0.37 -11.52
N LEU A 115 10.43 -0.13 -11.02
CA LEU A 115 9.19 -0.61 -11.64
C LEU A 115 8.76 0.22 -12.85
N GLN A 116 9.37 1.39 -13.09
CA GLN A 116 8.98 2.30 -14.18
C GLN A 116 9.70 1.91 -15.48
N GLY A 117 9.06 2.16 -16.63
CA GLY A 117 9.59 1.82 -17.94
C GLY A 117 9.06 2.72 -19.05
N ALA A 118 9.26 2.32 -20.31
CA ALA A 118 9.02 3.19 -21.47
C ALA A 118 7.58 3.71 -21.61
N GLY A 119 6.59 2.93 -21.13
CA GLY A 119 5.17 3.31 -21.15
C GLY A 119 4.66 3.95 -19.86
N THR A 120 5.54 4.22 -18.89
CA THR A 120 5.16 4.92 -17.66
C THR A 120 4.97 6.42 -17.96
N ASP A 121 3.78 6.95 -17.69
CA ASP A 121 3.45 8.36 -17.93
C ASP A 121 4.24 9.28 -16.98
N PRO A 122 5.04 10.24 -17.49
CA PRO A 122 5.75 11.21 -16.66
C PRO A 122 4.85 12.04 -15.74
N LYS A 123 3.58 12.26 -16.11
CA LYS A 123 2.60 12.98 -15.28
C LYS A 123 2.27 12.19 -14.01
N ASP A 124 2.06 10.88 -14.13
CA ASP A 124 1.80 9.99 -13.00
C ASP A 124 2.99 9.98 -12.03
N ILE A 125 4.22 9.96 -12.55
CA ILE A 125 5.45 10.08 -11.76
C ILE A 125 5.51 11.43 -11.04
N SER A 126 5.15 12.53 -11.72
CA SER A 126 5.16 13.86 -11.13
C SER A 126 4.19 13.98 -9.96
N LEU A 127 2.98 13.40 -10.06
CA LEU A 127 2.00 13.38 -8.98
C LEU A 127 2.54 12.70 -7.72
N ILE A 128 3.18 11.53 -7.89
CA ILE A 128 3.81 10.81 -6.78
C ILE A 128 4.94 11.63 -6.16
N ARG A 129 5.81 12.23 -7.00
CA ARG A 129 6.90 13.08 -6.52
C ARG A 129 6.40 14.29 -5.75
N ASP A 130 5.31 14.92 -6.20
CA ASP A 130 4.69 16.06 -5.54
C ASP A 130 4.11 15.68 -4.18
N ALA A 131 3.48 14.50 -4.10
CA ALA A 131 2.93 13.98 -2.86
C ALA A 131 4.02 13.65 -1.83
N ILE A 132 5.14 13.06 -2.26
CA ILE A 132 6.32 12.84 -1.42
C ILE A 132 6.84 14.18 -0.87
N ARG A 133 7.01 15.19 -1.73
CA ARG A 133 7.51 16.52 -1.32
C ARG A 133 6.58 17.23 -0.33
N LYS A 134 5.27 17.03 -0.47
CA LYS A 134 4.25 17.67 0.39
C LYS A 134 3.90 16.83 1.62
N GLU A 135 4.43 15.62 1.75
CA GLU A 135 4.07 14.64 2.78
C GLU A 135 2.55 14.41 2.87
N ILE A 136 1.91 14.17 1.72
CA ILE A 136 0.48 13.89 1.61
C ILE A 136 0.21 12.56 0.92
N ASP A 137 -1.00 12.06 1.10
CA ASP A 137 -1.51 10.88 0.42
C ASP A 137 -1.59 11.10 -1.09
N VAL A 138 -1.43 10.02 -1.85
CA VAL A 138 -1.68 10.03 -3.29
C VAL A 138 -2.21 8.69 -3.77
N ASN A 139 -3.09 8.75 -4.76
CA ASN A 139 -3.60 7.60 -5.49
C ASN A 139 -3.42 7.85 -7.00
N VAL A 140 -2.67 6.99 -7.67
CA VAL A 140 -2.37 7.10 -9.10
C VAL A 140 -2.47 5.73 -9.76
N CYS A 141 -3.12 5.65 -10.91
CA CYS A 141 -3.08 4.47 -11.76
C CYS A 141 -1.91 4.59 -12.74
N ILE A 142 -0.78 3.97 -12.40
CA ILE A 142 0.49 4.09 -13.12
C ILE A 142 0.86 2.77 -13.81
N GLN A 143 1.44 2.85 -15.02
CA GLN A 143 1.98 1.66 -15.67
C GLN A 143 3.34 1.29 -15.07
N ASN A 144 3.46 0.06 -14.58
CA ASN A 144 4.68 -0.51 -14.02
C ASN A 144 5.06 -1.80 -14.76
N TYR A 145 6.25 -2.32 -14.47
CA TYR A 145 6.84 -3.46 -15.14
C TYR A 145 7.37 -4.48 -14.14
N CYS A 146 7.03 -5.75 -14.35
CA CYS A 146 7.63 -6.87 -13.63
C CYS A 146 9.11 -7.03 -14.04
N LYS A 147 9.87 -7.85 -13.30
CA LYS A 147 11.29 -8.14 -13.58
C LYS A 147 11.54 -8.65 -15.00
N ASN A 148 10.60 -9.42 -15.54
CA ASN A 148 10.66 -9.94 -16.91
C ASN A 148 10.26 -8.90 -17.99
N GLY A 149 10.01 -7.65 -17.62
CA GLY A 149 9.58 -6.59 -18.54
C GLY A 149 8.10 -6.62 -18.90
N LYS A 150 7.27 -7.49 -18.30
CA LYS A 150 5.82 -7.49 -18.53
C LYS A 150 5.19 -6.22 -17.95
N PRO A 151 4.46 -5.41 -18.75
CA PRO A 151 3.74 -4.26 -18.24
C PRO A 151 2.50 -4.70 -17.46
N PHE A 152 2.15 -3.93 -16.43
CA PHE A 152 0.88 -4.03 -15.71
C PHE A 152 0.42 -2.65 -15.25
N MET A 153 -0.89 -2.47 -15.13
CA MET A 153 -1.45 -1.26 -14.52
C MET A 153 -1.48 -1.43 -13.00
N ASN A 154 -0.73 -0.57 -12.32
CA ASN A 154 -0.65 -0.49 -10.88
C ASN A 154 -1.53 0.65 -10.40
N GLN A 155 -2.64 0.29 -9.77
CA GLN A 155 -3.40 1.22 -8.95
C GLN A 155 -2.64 1.42 -7.64
N PHE A 156 -1.81 2.45 -7.61
CA PHE A 156 -0.87 2.73 -6.54
C PHE A 156 -1.46 3.72 -5.55
N PHE A 157 -1.44 3.35 -4.27
CA PHE A 157 -1.74 4.23 -3.15
C PHE A 157 -0.48 4.43 -2.31
N MET A 158 -0.23 5.66 -1.88
CA MET A 158 0.86 5.96 -0.94
C MET A 158 0.38 6.94 0.12
N CYS A 159 0.81 6.73 1.36
CA CYS A 159 0.58 7.65 2.47
C CYS A 159 1.84 7.81 3.33
N PRO A 160 2.02 8.95 4.00
CA PRO A 160 3.04 9.12 5.02
C PRO A 160 2.62 8.45 6.33
N LEU A 161 3.52 7.67 6.92
CA LEU A 161 3.40 7.17 8.29
C LEU A 161 4.15 8.13 9.21
N ARG A 162 3.53 8.53 10.33
CA ARG A 162 4.08 9.53 11.26
C ARG A 162 4.43 8.90 12.61
N ASP A 163 5.50 9.42 13.21
CA ASP A 163 5.89 9.09 14.58
C ASP A 163 4.95 9.74 15.61
N GLU A 164 5.17 9.46 16.89
CA GLU A 164 4.39 10.06 18.00
C GLU A 164 4.45 11.60 18.04
N ASN A 165 5.49 12.20 17.47
CA ASN A 165 5.68 13.64 17.37
C ASN A 165 5.09 14.25 16.09
N LYS A 166 4.33 13.46 15.31
CA LYS A 166 3.75 13.83 14.01
C LYS A 166 4.79 14.10 12.91
N LYS A 167 6.05 13.73 13.12
CA LYS A 167 7.09 13.80 12.09
C LYS A 167 6.95 12.62 11.13
N LEU A 168 7.30 12.84 9.87
CA LEU A 168 7.34 11.78 8.88
C LEU A 168 8.34 10.70 9.31
N ALA A 169 7.88 9.47 9.44
CA ALA A 169 8.70 8.31 9.81
C ALA A 169 9.00 7.44 8.59
N TYR A 170 7.98 7.15 7.77
CA TYR A 170 8.08 6.32 6.58
C TYR A 170 7.05 6.76 5.53
N PHE A 171 7.17 6.24 4.31
CA PHE A 171 6.02 6.12 3.41
C PHE A 171 5.59 4.68 3.30
N LEU A 172 4.27 4.45 3.33
CA LEU A 172 3.65 3.19 2.99
C LEU A 172 3.13 3.28 1.55
N GLY A 173 3.52 2.33 0.70
CA GLY A 173 3.02 2.20 -0.66
C GLY A 173 2.29 0.87 -0.83
N VAL A 174 1.05 0.91 -1.30
CA VAL A 174 0.20 -0.26 -1.57
C VAL A 174 -0.10 -0.34 -3.07
N GLN A 175 0.07 -1.52 -3.65
CA GLN A 175 -0.11 -1.76 -5.08
C GLN A 175 -1.28 -2.70 -5.32
N VAL A 176 -2.15 -2.33 -6.26
CA VAL A 176 -3.26 -3.17 -6.71
C VAL A 176 -3.20 -3.27 -8.22
N VAL A 177 -3.18 -4.50 -8.71
CA VAL A 177 -3.15 -4.76 -10.14
C VAL A 177 -4.55 -4.60 -10.70
N VAL A 178 -4.70 -3.78 -11.74
CA VAL A 178 -5.98 -3.52 -12.40
C VAL A 178 -5.91 -3.85 -13.89
N PRO A 179 -7.01 -4.25 -14.53
CA PRO A 179 -7.00 -4.68 -15.93
C PRO A 179 -6.80 -3.53 -16.93
N LYS A 180 -7.12 -2.29 -16.55
CA LYS A 180 -6.99 -1.09 -17.39
C LYS A 180 -6.72 0.14 -16.53
N LYS A 181 -6.19 1.21 -17.14
CA LYS A 181 -5.99 2.49 -16.47
C LYS A 181 -7.33 3.00 -15.94
N ALA A 182 -7.47 3.07 -14.63
CA ALA A 182 -8.58 3.74 -13.98
C ALA A 182 -8.30 5.27 -13.96
N PRO A 183 -9.33 6.13 -13.91
CA PRO A 183 -9.14 7.51 -13.48
C PRO A 183 -8.49 7.44 -12.10
N GLY A 184 -7.28 7.97 -11.97
CA GLY A 184 -6.62 8.12 -10.66
C GLY A 184 -7.43 9.05 -9.75
N GLN A 185 -6.89 9.42 -8.59
CA GLN A 185 -7.55 10.36 -7.70
C GLN A 185 -7.97 11.64 -8.43
N GLN A 186 -9.28 11.90 -8.50
CA GLN A 186 -9.81 13.19 -8.89
C GLN A 186 -10.03 14.01 -7.62
N GLN A 187 -9.80 15.33 -7.69
CA GLN A 187 -9.93 16.24 -6.55
C GLN A 187 -11.34 16.18 -5.93
N GLU A 188 -12.33 15.82 -6.74
CA GLU A 188 -13.75 15.71 -6.40
C GLU A 188 -14.13 14.33 -5.87
N ASN A 189 -13.27 13.33 -6.02
CA ASN A 189 -13.50 11.99 -5.50
C ASN A 189 -12.19 11.36 -5.02
N PRO A 190 -11.79 11.61 -3.77
CA PRO A 190 -10.57 11.04 -3.22
C PRO A 190 -10.59 9.50 -3.16
N GLY A 191 -11.74 8.85 -3.41
CA GLY A 191 -11.91 7.41 -3.30
C GLY A 191 -12.74 6.71 -4.38
N TRP A 192 -12.84 7.25 -5.61
CA TRP A 192 -13.66 6.65 -6.69
C TRP A 192 -13.26 5.19 -7.02
N ILE A 193 -11.98 4.85 -6.82
CA ILE A 193 -11.47 3.50 -6.98
C ILE A 193 -11.91 2.54 -5.86
N TYR A 194 -12.33 3.06 -4.70
CA TYR A 194 -12.75 2.26 -3.54
C TYR A 194 -14.27 2.01 -3.46
N THR A 195 -15.08 2.66 -4.30
CA THR A 195 -16.53 2.42 -4.35
C THR A 195 -16.96 1.30 -5.28
N MET A 196 -16.07 0.74 -6.12
CA MET A 196 -16.41 -0.19 -7.21
C MET A 196 -17.50 0.38 -8.15
N GLY A 197 -17.61 -0.19 -9.35
CA GLY A 197 -18.67 0.14 -10.30
C GLY A 197 -20.04 -0.38 -9.86
N ASN A 198 -20.63 0.22 -8.82
CA ASN A 198 -22.07 0.16 -8.55
C ASN A 198 -22.70 1.53 -8.85
N HIS A 199 -22.73 1.86 -10.13
CA HIS A 199 -23.78 2.69 -10.71
C HIS A 199 -24.20 2.00 -12.01
N GLU A 200 -25.05 0.99 -11.88
CA GLU A 200 -26.33 1.07 -12.60
C GLU A 200 -27.32 1.81 -11.69
#